data_AF-A0A2E7DB04-F1
#
_entry.id   AF-A0A2E7DB04-F1
#
_cell.length_a   1.000
_cell.length_b   1.000
_cell.length_c   1.000
_cell.angle_alpha   90.00
_cell.angle_beta   90.00
_cell.angle_gamma   90.00
#
_symmetry.space_group_name_H-M   'P 1'
#
loop_
_entity.id
_entity.type
_entity.pdbx_description
1 polymer ?
#
loop_
_entity_poly.entity_id
_entity_poly.type
_entity_poly.pdbx_seq_one_letter_code
_entity_poly.pdbx_strand_id
1 'polypeptide(L)'
;MIVFDGLERVQDDGQRGEFGRLHSRRLRDFLNQLASGNFSDLSVLVTSRFPLADLRDKNPRFFHLIPVNQIDLAAGMKLLRQRDVRGTDPQLAPIVEQCGRHNLTVDFAGGYIAEYGHGDPATPLDRGTAE
;
A
#
# COMPACT_ATOMS: atom_id res chain seq x y z
N MET A 1 2.41 -6.11 20.66
CA MET A 1 2.01 -5.94 19.24
C MET A 1 2.98 -6.72 18.37
N ILE A 2 2.47 -7.48 17.40
CA ILE A 2 3.26 -8.21 16.40
C ILE A 2 2.91 -7.65 15.02
N VAL A 3 3.90 -7.55 14.13
CA VAL A 3 3.69 -7.11 12.75
C VAL A 3 4.11 -8.25 11.80
N PHE A 4 3.22 -8.62 10.90
CA PHE A 4 3.54 -9.47 9.75
C PHE A 4 3.54 -8.62 8.50
N ASP A 5 4.74 -8.37 7.96
CA ASP A 5 4.93 -7.58 6.75
C ASP A 5 5.10 -8.49 5.53
N GLY A 6 4.36 -8.22 4.45
CA GLY A 6 4.43 -8.98 3.21
C GLY A 6 3.88 -10.40 3.32
N LEU A 7 2.73 -10.57 3.98
CA LEU A 7 2.15 -11.89 4.25
C LEU A 7 1.82 -12.69 2.97
N GLU A 8 1.74 -12.05 1.80
CA GLU A 8 1.50 -12.72 0.51
C GLU A 8 2.50 -13.85 0.23
N ARG A 9 3.72 -13.80 0.78
CA ARG A 9 4.74 -14.85 0.62
C ARG A 9 4.34 -16.20 1.20
N VAL A 10 3.39 -16.21 2.13
CA VAL A 10 2.86 -17.42 2.77
C VAL A 10 1.38 -17.64 2.46
N GLN A 11 0.87 -16.96 1.42
CA GLN A 11 -0.48 -17.12 0.92
C GLN A 11 -0.50 -17.75 -0.47
N ASP A 12 -1.57 -18.48 -0.76
CA ASP A 12 -1.85 -19.01 -2.08
C ASP A 12 -2.12 -17.86 -3.07
N ASP A 13 -1.49 -17.93 -4.24
CA ASP A 13 -1.61 -16.95 -5.33
C ASP A 13 -2.74 -17.30 -6.32
N GLY A 14 -3.54 -18.33 -6.02
CA GLY A 14 -4.61 -18.80 -6.88
C GLY A 14 -4.20 -19.87 -7.90
N GLN A 15 -2.91 -20.18 -8.07
CA GLN A 15 -2.45 -21.19 -9.03
C GLN A 15 -2.66 -22.62 -8.54
N ARG A 16 -2.55 -22.85 -7.22
CA ARG A 16 -2.61 -24.18 -6.60
C ARG A 16 -3.62 -24.28 -5.45
N GLY A 17 -4.29 -23.18 -5.12
CA GLY A 17 -5.17 -23.06 -3.97
C GLY A 17 -6.06 -21.84 -4.08
N GLU A 18 -6.79 -21.54 -3.02
CA GLU A 18 -7.69 -20.38 -3.00
C GLU A 18 -6.88 -19.10 -2.74
N PHE A 19 -6.99 -18.14 -3.65
CA PHE A 19 -6.26 -16.87 -3.60
C PHE A 19 -6.39 -16.17 -2.23
N GLY A 20 -5.25 -15.92 -1.58
CA GLY A 20 -5.18 -15.23 -0.30
C GLY A 20 -5.31 -16.13 0.93
N ARG A 21 -5.46 -17.45 0.78
CA ARG A 21 -5.40 -18.38 1.91
C ARG A 21 -3.98 -18.63 2.37
N LEU A 22 -3.78 -18.82 3.66
CA LEU A 22 -2.47 -19.13 4.23
C LEU A 22 -2.07 -20.59 3.97
N HIS A 23 -0.82 -20.81 3.54
CA HIS A 23 -0.26 -22.15 3.39
C HIS A 23 -0.18 -22.91 4.73
N SER A 24 0.18 -22.20 5.80
CA SER A 24 0.38 -22.78 7.13
C SER A 24 -0.93 -22.83 7.92
N ARG A 25 -1.40 -24.05 8.21
CA ARG A 25 -2.54 -24.28 9.10
C ARG A 25 -2.32 -23.68 10.49
N ARG A 26 -1.12 -23.77 11.06
CA ARG A 26 -0.82 -23.24 12.40
C ARG A 26 -0.97 -21.71 12.45
N LEU A 27 -0.46 -21.02 11.44
CA LEU A 27 -0.59 -19.56 11.32
C LEU A 27 -2.06 -19.17 11.13
N ARG A 28 -2.78 -19.91 10.29
CA ARG A 28 -4.21 -19.72 10.09
C ARG A 28 -4.99 -19.86 11.41
N ASP A 29 -4.77 -20.94 12.14
CA ASP A 29 -5.47 -21.20 13.41
C ASP A 29 -5.14 -20.12 14.45
N PHE A 30 -3.88 -19.70 14.55
CA PHE A 30 -3.45 -18.61 15.42
C PHE A 30 -4.15 -17.29 15.10
N LEU A 31 -4.15 -16.84 13.83
CA LEU A 31 -4.80 -15.59 13.44
C LEU A 31 -6.31 -15.64 13.61
N ASN A 32 -6.94 -16.80 13.38
CA ASN A 32 -8.37 -16.98 13.63
C ASN A 32 -8.72 -16.85 15.12
N GLN A 33 -7.94 -17.49 16.00
CA GLN A 33 -8.15 -17.37 17.45
C GLN A 33 -7.95 -15.93 17.93
N LEU A 34 -6.91 -15.25 17.43
CA LEU A 34 -6.68 -13.84 17.70
C LEU A 34 -7.88 -12.97 17.29
N ALA A 35 -8.32 -13.09 16.04
CA ALA A 35 -9.42 -12.28 15.52
C ALA A 35 -10.77 -12.61 16.17
N SER A 36 -10.87 -13.76 16.85
CA SER A 36 -12.03 -14.17 17.66
C SER A 36 -11.98 -13.63 19.10
N GLY A 37 -10.88 -13.01 19.51
CA GLY A 37 -10.72 -12.41 20.83
C GLY A 37 -10.15 -13.35 21.90
N ASN A 38 -9.53 -14.48 21.50
CA ASN A 38 -8.97 -15.45 22.43
C ASN A 38 -7.66 -14.97 23.11
N PHE A 39 -7.11 -13.84 22.68
CA PHE A 39 -5.95 -13.21 23.30
C PHE A 39 -6.26 -11.73 23.57
N SER A 40 -6.46 -11.38 24.85
CA SER A 40 -6.86 -10.02 25.28
C SER A 40 -5.77 -8.97 25.08
N ASP A 41 -4.51 -9.36 25.22
CA ASP A 41 -3.37 -8.42 25.28
C ASP A 41 -2.47 -8.48 24.03
N LEU A 42 -2.97 -9.11 22.97
CA LEU A 42 -2.23 -9.29 21.73
C LEU A 42 -2.93 -8.60 20.56
N SER A 43 -2.20 -7.74 19.88
CA SER A 43 -2.62 -7.12 18.63
C SER A 43 -1.64 -7.50 17.52
N VAL A 44 -2.18 -7.82 16.35
CA VAL A 44 -1.41 -8.14 15.14
C VAL A 44 -1.78 -7.16 14.04
N LEU A 45 -0.76 -6.55 13.44
CA LEU A 45 -0.90 -5.80 12.19
C LEU A 45 -0.36 -6.65 11.04
N VAL A 46 -1.13 -6.77 9.96
CA VAL A 46 -0.74 -7.52 8.77
C VAL A 46 -0.71 -6.56 7.58
N THR A 47 0.38 -6.59 6.82
CA THR A 47 0.40 -6.04 5.46
C THR A 47 0.42 -7.21 4.48
N SER A 48 -0.35 -7.08 3.40
CA SER A 48 -0.30 -8.03 2.30
C SER A 48 -0.81 -7.40 1.02
N ARG A 49 -0.27 -7.85 -0.12
CA ARG A 49 -0.85 -7.56 -1.45
C ARG A 49 -2.09 -8.40 -1.73
N PHE A 50 -2.26 -9.52 -1.04
CA PHE A 50 -3.37 -10.44 -1.22
C PHE A 50 -4.38 -10.28 -0.07
N PRO A 51 -5.68 -10.48 -0.31
CA PRO A 51 -6.65 -10.52 0.77
C PRO A 51 -6.30 -11.65 1.73
N LEU A 52 -6.48 -11.44 3.04
CA LEU A 52 -6.37 -12.52 4.02
C LEU A 52 -7.68 -13.31 4.05
N ALA A 53 -7.88 -14.17 3.04
CA ALA A 53 -9.14 -14.88 2.77
C ALA A 53 -9.67 -15.61 4.01
N ASP A 54 -8.76 -16.27 4.76
CA ASP A 54 -9.10 -17.02 5.98
C ASP A 54 -9.83 -16.20 7.06
N LEU A 55 -9.58 -14.89 7.14
CA LEU A 55 -10.28 -13.97 8.07
C LEU A 55 -11.37 -13.17 7.36
N ARG A 56 -11.14 -12.75 6.12
CA ARG A 56 -12.12 -12.00 5.32
C ARG A 56 -13.45 -12.75 5.21
N ASP A 57 -13.40 -14.03 4.88
CA ASP A 57 -14.61 -14.80 4.58
C ASP A 57 -15.39 -15.15 5.86
N LYS A 58 -14.70 -15.25 7.00
CA LYS A 58 -15.31 -15.50 8.30
C LYS A 58 -15.77 -14.22 9.01
N ASN A 59 -15.19 -13.08 8.63
CA ASN A 59 -15.42 -11.75 9.20
C ASN A 59 -15.56 -11.74 10.74
N PRO A 60 -14.55 -12.23 11.49
CA PRO A 60 -14.63 -12.29 12.94
C PRO A 60 -14.57 -10.89 13.57
N ARG A 61 -15.13 -10.75 14.78
CA ARG A 61 -15.37 -9.46 15.44
C ARG A 61 -14.17 -8.52 15.52
N PHE A 62 -12.97 -9.06 15.74
CA PHE A 62 -11.75 -8.27 15.95
C PHE A 62 -10.84 -8.23 14.71
N PHE A 63 -11.36 -8.61 13.54
CA PHE A 63 -10.67 -8.42 12.26
C PHE A 63 -11.11 -7.10 11.63
N HIS A 64 -10.12 -6.28 11.27
CA HIS A 64 -10.33 -5.01 10.57
C HIS A 64 -9.47 -4.96 9.32
N LEU A 65 -10.13 -4.88 8.17
CA LEU A 65 -9.46 -4.68 6.88
C LEU A 65 -9.35 -3.18 6.60
N ILE A 66 -8.12 -2.68 6.44
CA ILE A 66 -7.85 -1.29 6.06
C ILE A 66 -7.31 -1.29 4.64
N PRO A 67 -8.11 -0.88 3.62
CA PRO A 67 -7.60 -0.76 2.26
C PRO A 67 -6.60 0.41 2.17
N VAL A 68 -5.40 0.14 1.67
CA VAL A 68 -4.36 1.14 1.43
C VAL A 68 -4.22 1.30 -0.09
N ASN A 69 -4.98 2.23 -0.65
CA ASN A 69 -5.05 2.43 -2.10
C ASN A 69 -4.33 3.73 -2.51
N GLN A 70 -5.08 4.65 -3.10
CA GLN A 70 -4.62 5.94 -3.59
C GLN A 70 -4.62 6.97 -2.45
N ILE A 71 -3.66 7.88 -2.51
CA ILE A 71 -3.70 9.08 -1.69
C ILE A 71 -4.65 10.09 -2.33
N ASP A 72 -5.23 10.97 -1.51
CA ASP A 72 -5.97 12.10 -2.07
C ASP A 72 -5.02 13.08 -2.78
N LEU A 73 -5.60 13.93 -3.64
CA LEU A 73 -4.83 14.86 -4.46
C LEU A 73 -4.03 15.85 -3.62
N ALA A 74 -4.59 16.32 -2.50
CA ALA A 74 -3.93 17.27 -1.61
C ALA A 74 -2.73 16.66 -0.90
N ALA A 75 -2.83 15.40 -0.46
CA ALA A 75 -1.75 14.61 0.11
C ALA A 75 -0.64 14.38 -0.93
N GLY A 76 -1.00 14.09 -2.18
CA GLY A 76 -0.03 13.95 -3.27
C GLY A 76 0.73 15.25 -3.55
N MET A 77 0.03 16.39 -3.63
CA MET A 77 0.68 17.70 -3.81
C MET A 77 1.56 18.06 -2.61
N LYS A 78 1.13 17.72 -1.39
CA LYS A 78 1.95 17.89 -0.18
C LYS A 78 3.22 17.04 -0.25
N LEU A 79 3.14 15.81 -0.74
CA LEU A 79 4.30 14.93 -0.91
C LEU A 79 5.31 15.50 -1.92
N LEU A 80 4.83 16.01 -3.07
CA LEU A 80 5.68 16.70 -4.05
C LEU A 80 6.41 17.90 -3.43
N ARG A 81 5.70 18.71 -2.63
CA ARG A 81 6.31 19.84 -1.91
C ARG A 81 7.33 19.40 -0.87
N GLN A 82 7.10 18.30 -0.17
CA GLN A 82 8.07 17.72 0.78
C GLN A 82 9.34 17.22 0.09
N ARG A 83 9.26 16.94 -1.21
CA ARG A 83 10.40 16.63 -2.08
C ARG A 83 10.99 17.88 -2.75
N ASP A 84 10.67 19.08 -2.30
CA ASP A 84 11.15 20.35 -2.88
C ASP A 84 10.70 20.65 -4.33
N VAL A 85 9.59 20.06 -4.79
CA VAL A 85 8.97 20.46 -6.06
C VAL A 85 8.24 21.81 -5.88
N ARG A 86 8.63 22.80 -6.68
CA ARG A 86 8.23 24.22 -6.55
C ARG A 86 7.14 24.54 -7.56
N GLY A 87 5.88 24.40 -7.16
CA GLY A 87 4.74 24.67 -8.03
C GLY A 87 3.49 25.10 -7.28
N THR A 88 2.64 25.82 -8.01
CA THR A 88 1.25 26.10 -7.60
C THR A 88 0.41 24.82 -7.65
N ASP A 89 -0.70 24.75 -6.92
CA ASP A 89 -1.58 23.56 -6.94
C ASP A 89 -1.99 23.13 -8.37
N PRO A 90 -2.35 24.05 -9.31
CA PRO A 90 -2.64 23.67 -10.69
C PRO A 90 -1.46 23.06 -11.46
N GLN A 91 -0.22 23.36 -11.08
CA GLN A 91 0.98 22.77 -11.68
C GLN A 91 1.31 21.40 -11.06
N LEU A 92 1.01 21.21 -9.78
CA LEU A 92 1.32 19.96 -9.06
C LEU A 92 0.24 18.89 -9.25
N ALA A 93 -1.02 19.28 -9.37
CA ALA A 93 -2.12 18.33 -9.52
C ALA A 93 -1.95 17.37 -10.73
N PRO A 94 -1.58 17.83 -11.94
CA PRO A 94 -1.37 16.95 -13.08
C PRO A 94 -0.29 15.88 -12.84
N ILE A 95 0.78 16.22 -12.10
CA ILE A 95 1.85 15.27 -11.75
C ILE A 95 1.30 14.14 -10.87
N VAL A 96 0.51 14.49 -9.86
CA VAL A 96 -0.11 13.51 -8.95
C VAL A 96 -1.09 12.60 -9.70
N GLU A 97 -1.89 13.17 -10.60
CA GLU A 97 -2.81 12.39 -11.45
C GLU A 97 -2.06 11.48 -12.42
N GLN A 98 -0.99 11.98 -13.05
CA GLN A 98 -0.13 11.17 -13.91
C GLN A 98 0.53 10.04 -13.13
N CYS A 99 0.78 10.18 -11.83
CA CYS A 99 1.28 9.09 -10.97
C CYS A 99 0.17 8.10 -10.53
N GLY A 100 -1.07 8.26 -11.00
CA GLY A 100 -2.21 7.44 -10.60
C GLY A 100 -2.57 7.59 -9.12
N ARG A 101 -2.13 8.68 -8.48
CA ARG A 101 -2.27 8.93 -7.04
C ARG A 101 -1.70 7.82 -6.15
N HIS A 102 -0.69 7.09 -6.64
CA HIS A 102 0.03 6.11 -5.84
C HIS A 102 1.15 6.80 -5.06
N ASN A 103 1.14 6.67 -3.73
CA ASN A 103 2.11 7.33 -2.84
C ASN A 103 3.56 7.14 -3.33
N LEU A 104 3.97 5.89 -3.56
CA LEU A 104 5.34 5.59 -3.99
C LEU A 104 5.69 6.21 -5.35
N THR A 105 4.76 6.19 -6.31
CA THR A 105 5.00 6.78 -7.64
C THR A 105 5.10 8.30 -7.56
N VAL A 106 4.26 8.95 -6.76
CA VAL A 106 4.31 10.41 -6.53
C VAL A 106 5.60 10.78 -5.81
N ASP A 107 6.01 10.01 -4.80
CA ASP A 107 7.26 10.19 -4.06
C ASP A 107 8.48 10.11 -4.99
N PHE A 108 8.49 9.10 -5.86
CA PHE A 108 9.54 8.89 -6.86
C PHE A 108 9.59 10.02 -7.88
N ALA A 109 8.44 10.44 -8.43
CA ALA A 109 8.35 11.57 -9.33
C ALA A 109 8.87 12.86 -8.66
N GLY A 110 8.48 13.10 -7.40
CA GLY A 110 8.96 14.24 -6.63
C GLY A 110 10.48 14.23 -6.47
N GLY A 111 11.06 13.10 -6.07
CA GLY A 111 12.51 12.94 -5.97
C GLY A 111 13.25 13.15 -7.29
N TYR A 112 12.72 12.61 -8.39
CA TYR A 112 13.28 12.81 -9.73
C TYR A 112 13.26 14.28 -10.15
N ILE A 113 12.12 14.96 -9.97
CA ILE A 113 11.97 16.39 -10.29
C ILE A 113 12.91 17.25 -9.44
N ALA A 114 13.07 16.91 -8.16
CA ALA A 114 13.97 17.63 -7.26
C ALA A 114 15.42 17.52 -7.71
N GLU A 115 15.87 16.29 -8.02
CA GLU A 115 17.26 15.98 -8.34
C GLU A 115 17.65 16.48 -9.74
N TYR A 116 16.85 16.13 -10.75
CA TYR A 116 17.20 16.36 -12.16
C TYR A 116 16.51 17.58 -12.77
N GLY A 117 15.37 17.97 -12.20
CA GLY A 117 14.59 19.13 -12.61
C GLY A 117 14.79 20.37 -11.74
N HIS A 118 15.63 20.27 -10.70
CA HIS A 118 15.84 21.32 -9.70
C HIS A 118 14.54 21.83 -9.05
N GLY A 119 13.55 20.95 -8.94
CA GLY A 119 12.23 21.24 -8.38
C GLY A 119 11.24 21.84 -9.38
N ASP A 120 11.55 21.93 -10.67
CA ASP A 120 10.64 22.49 -11.68
C ASP A 120 9.51 21.48 -12.04
N PRO A 121 8.23 21.78 -11.76
CA PRO A 121 7.10 20.91 -12.11
C PRO A 121 6.93 20.69 -13.62
N ALA A 122 7.58 21.48 -14.48
CA ALA A 122 7.59 21.25 -15.93
C ALA A 122 8.61 20.17 -16.37
N THR A 123 9.39 19.61 -15.45
CA THR A 123 10.36 18.56 -15.74
C THR A 123 9.68 17.34 -16.34
N PRO A 124 10.09 16.89 -17.54
CA PRO A 124 9.48 15.75 -18.20
C PRO A 124 9.59 14.47 -17.35
N LEU A 125 8.44 13.91 -16.99
CA LEU A 125 8.33 12.57 -16.41
C LEU A 125 8.17 11.57 -17.55
N ASP A 126 9.26 11.33 -18.27
CA ASP A 126 9.25 10.38 -19.38
C ASP A 126 9.10 8.97 -18.80
N ARG A 127 7.94 8.36 -19.03
CA ARG A 127 7.74 6.96 -18.69
C ARG A 127 8.51 6.19 -19.75
N GLY A 128 9.66 5.64 -19.38
CA GLY A 128 10.31 4.62 -20.19
C GLY A 128 9.23 3.64 -20.65
N THR A 129 9.01 3.56 -21.96
CA THR A 129 8.07 2.61 -22.54
C THR A 129 8.51 1.23 -22.06
N ALA A 130 7.62 0.51 -21.39
CA ALA A 130 7.83 -0.90 -21.12
C ALA A 130 7.97 -1.59 -22.48
N GLU A 131 9.20 -1.93 -22.85
CA GLU A 131 9.51 -2.92 -23.88
C GLU A 131 9.05 -4.31 -23.43
#